data_AF-A0A7R8WV51-F1
#
_entry.id   AF-A0A7R8WV51-F1
#
_cell.length_a   1.000
_cell.length_b   1.000
_cell.length_c   1.000
_cell.angle_alpha   90.00
_cell.angle_beta   90.00
_cell.angle_gamma   90.00
#
_symmetry.space_group_name_H-M   'P 1'
#
loop_
_entity.id
_entity.type
_entity.pdbx_description
1 polymer ?
#
loop_
_entity_poly.entity_id
_entity_poly.type
_entity_poly.pdbx_seq_one_letter_code
_entity_poly.pdbx_strand_id
1 'polypeptide(L)'
;MPRDGRYIERLGTYNPLLAKDDPNRVVLNEERIKHWLGEGAQPSYRVAVFLGKAGIAPMPATPNNPNKGKPSEKTTMRIADKAEKVAAKAEADKAAAEEAKEAEKAAKAAAAEAAAAPAEEAPAEAPAEEAKAEEAAPEAPAEEEKKAD
;
A
#
# COMPACT_ATOMS: atom_id res chain seq x y z
N MET A 1 9.22 -8.17 -44.94
CA MET A 1 10.23 -9.22 -44.74
C MET A 1 9.77 -10.17 -43.64
N PRO A 2 10.03 -11.49 -43.78
CA PRO A 2 9.89 -12.42 -42.65
C PRO A 2 10.82 -12.02 -41.50
N ARG A 3 10.46 -12.39 -40.25
CA ARG A 3 11.16 -11.97 -39.02
C ARG A 3 12.65 -12.37 -39.03
N ASP A 4 12.94 -13.58 -39.48
CA ASP A 4 14.29 -14.13 -39.58
C ASP A 4 14.77 -14.20 -41.05
N GLY A 5 14.34 -13.23 -41.87
CA GLY A 5 14.68 -13.14 -43.29
C GLY A 5 16.08 -12.56 -43.58
N ARG A 6 16.30 -12.20 -44.85
CA ARG A 6 17.50 -11.47 -45.26
C ARG A 6 17.56 -10.11 -44.55
N TYR A 7 18.68 -9.84 -43.90
CA TYR A 7 19.02 -8.56 -43.28
C TYR A 7 20.24 -7.93 -44.01
N ILE A 8 20.46 -6.63 -43.80
CA ILE A 8 21.57 -5.90 -44.41
C ILE A 8 22.88 -6.24 -43.68
N GLU A 9 22.88 -6.09 -42.36
CA GLU A 9 24.05 -6.25 -41.50
C GLU A 9 23.67 -6.79 -40.11
N ARG A 10 24.56 -7.58 -39.50
CA ARG A 10 24.39 -8.06 -38.11
C ARG A 10 25.04 -7.08 -37.14
N LEU A 11 24.22 -6.32 -36.40
CA LEU A 11 24.68 -5.28 -35.48
C LEU A 11 25.00 -5.76 -34.06
N GLY A 12 24.59 -6.96 -33.68
CA GLY A 12 24.77 -7.45 -32.31
C GLY A 12 24.06 -8.76 -32.02
N THR A 13 24.07 -9.16 -30.75
CA THR A 13 23.40 -10.36 -30.23
C THR A 13 22.76 -10.07 -28.87
N TYR A 14 21.67 -10.79 -28.58
CA TYR A 14 21.00 -10.77 -27.27
C TYR A 14 20.77 -12.19 -26.79
N ASN A 15 21.30 -12.54 -25.62
CA ASN A 15 21.09 -13.84 -25.00
C ASN A 15 20.28 -13.70 -23.69
N PRO A 16 18.97 -13.99 -23.69
CA PRO A 16 18.13 -13.81 -22.51
C PRO A 16 18.43 -14.78 -21.36
N LEU A 17 19.17 -15.88 -21.61
CA LEU A 17 19.49 -16.91 -20.62
C LEU A 17 20.61 -16.49 -19.67
N LEU A 18 21.39 -15.47 -20.02
CA LEU A 18 22.43 -14.91 -19.15
C LEU A 18 21.80 -14.01 -18.08
N ALA A 19 22.52 -13.86 -16.97
CA ALA A 19 22.17 -12.94 -15.89
C ALA A 19 22.07 -11.50 -16.41
N LYS A 20 21.24 -10.67 -15.77
CA LYS A 20 20.93 -9.31 -16.25
C LYS A 20 22.17 -8.41 -16.39
N ASP A 21 23.15 -8.63 -15.52
CA ASP A 21 24.38 -7.84 -15.40
C ASP A 21 25.57 -8.46 -16.16
N ASP A 22 25.34 -9.57 -16.88
CA ASP A 22 26.38 -10.21 -17.68
C ASP A 22 26.68 -9.36 -18.94
N PRO A 23 27.94 -9.01 -19.22
CA PRO A 23 28.31 -8.21 -20.39
C PRO A 23 28.04 -8.91 -21.72
N ASN A 24 28.05 -10.25 -21.76
CA ASN A 24 27.79 -11.03 -22.96
C ASN A 24 26.29 -11.21 -23.23
N ARG A 25 25.43 -10.73 -22.32
CA ARG A 25 23.98 -10.77 -22.51
C ARG A 25 23.53 -9.90 -23.68
N VAL A 26 24.16 -8.76 -23.88
CA VAL A 26 23.86 -7.80 -24.96
C VAL A 26 25.17 -7.35 -25.56
N VAL A 27 25.49 -7.84 -26.76
CA VAL A 27 26.69 -7.43 -27.51
C VAL A 27 26.25 -6.52 -28.65
N LEU A 28 26.82 -5.33 -28.75
CA LEU A 28 26.44 -4.30 -29.71
C LEU A 28 27.68 -3.79 -30.46
N ASN A 29 27.59 -3.65 -31.78
CA ASN A 29 28.58 -2.94 -32.59
C ASN A 29 28.22 -1.45 -32.63
N GLU A 30 28.81 -0.66 -31.74
CA GLU A 30 28.45 0.74 -31.57
C GLU A 30 28.66 1.59 -32.83
N GLU A 31 29.75 1.38 -33.56
CA GLU A 31 30.12 2.19 -34.72
C GLU A 31 29.06 2.08 -35.82
N ARG A 32 28.66 0.83 -36.11
CA ARG A 32 27.67 0.56 -37.14
C ARG A 32 26.28 0.97 -36.71
N ILE A 33 25.94 0.81 -35.44
CA ILE A 33 24.67 1.30 -34.89
C ILE A 33 24.56 2.82 -35.04
N LYS A 34 25.62 3.56 -34.66
CA LYS A 34 25.64 5.04 -34.79
C LYS A 34 25.49 5.48 -36.25
N HIS A 35 26.12 4.77 -37.18
CA HIS A 35 25.95 5.01 -38.62
C HIS A 35 24.49 4.81 -39.07
N TRP A 36 23.87 3.66 -38.78
CA TRP A 36 22.49 3.39 -39.18
C TRP A 36 21.48 4.32 -38.50
N LEU A 37 21.72 4.72 -37.25
CA LEU A 37 20.91 5.74 -36.57
C LEU A 37 21.03 7.10 -37.28
N GLY A 38 22.22 7.47 -37.76
CA GLY A 38 22.45 8.67 -38.57
C GLY A 38 21.74 8.63 -39.93
N GLU A 39 21.55 7.44 -40.51
CA GLU A 39 20.74 7.23 -41.72
C GLU A 39 19.22 7.18 -41.44
N GLY A 40 18.80 7.34 -40.19
CA GLY A 40 17.38 7.39 -39.80
C GLY A 40 16.77 6.05 -39.40
N ALA A 41 17.58 5.02 -39.11
CA ALA A 41 17.05 3.74 -38.62
C ALA A 41 16.24 3.93 -37.33
N GLN A 42 15.01 3.37 -37.31
CA GLN A 42 14.12 3.40 -36.15
C GLN A 42 14.20 2.07 -35.38
N PRO A 43 14.82 2.03 -34.19
CA PRO A 43 14.88 0.81 -33.39
C PRO A 43 13.52 0.48 -32.77
N SER A 44 13.25 -0.81 -32.57
CA SER A 44 12.08 -1.26 -31.81
C SER A 44 12.25 -0.96 -30.31
N TYR A 45 11.14 -0.91 -29.55
CA TYR A 45 11.16 -0.53 -28.13
C TYR A 45 12.20 -1.30 -27.30
N ARG A 46 12.31 -2.62 -27.48
CA ARG A 46 13.25 -3.44 -26.70
C ARG A 46 14.70 -3.11 -27.06
N VAL A 47 14.99 -2.86 -28.34
CA VAL A 47 16.31 -2.47 -28.83
C VAL A 47 16.66 -1.07 -28.34
N ALA A 48 15.73 -0.12 -28.38
CA ALA A 48 15.92 1.22 -27.84
C ALA A 48 16.31 1.19 -26.34
N VAL A 49 15.73 0.28 -25.54
CA VAL A 49 16.15 0.08 -24.14
C VAL A 49 17.61 -0.40 -24.05
N PHE A 50 18.05 -1.30 -24.93
CA PHE A 50 19.46 -1.76 -24.94
C PHE A 50 20.40 -0.62 -25.34
N LEU A 51 20.05 0.14 -26.37
CA LEU A 51 20.82 1.30 -26.82
C LEU A 51 20.88 2.41 -25.76
N GLY A 52 19.79 2.63 -25.04
CA GLY A 52 19.72 3.55 -23.91
C GLY A 52 20.59 3.14 -22.74
N LYS A 53 20.59 1.85 -22.39
CA LYS A 53 21.50 1.30 -21.37
C LYS A 53 22.98 1.38 -21.75
N ALA A 54 23.28 1.27 -23.05
CA ALA A 54 24.62 1.41 -23.58
C ALA A 54 25.04 2.88 -23.79
N GLY A 55 24.17 3.86 -23.56
CA GLY A 55 24.47 5.28 -23.78
C GLY A 55 24.59 5.71 -25.24
N ILE A 56 24.17 4.88 -26.20
CA ILE A 56 24.28 5.15 -27.64
C ILE A 56 23.10 6.01 -28.14
N ALA A 57 21.91 5.80 -27.58
CA ALA A 57 20.68 6.49 -27.93
C ALA A 57 19.94 6.93 -26.66
N PRO A 58 19.02 7.91 -26.70
CA PRO A 58 18.22 8.24 -25.54
C PRO A 58 17.38 7.04 -25.08
N MET A 59 17.27 6.85 -23.76
CA MET A 59 16.40 5.83 -23.18
C MET A 59 14.95 6.09 -23.63
N PRO A 60 14.25 5.10 -24.19
CA PRO A 60 12.88 5.30 -24.64
C PRO A 60 11.99 5.71 -23.46
N ALA A 61 11.07 6.63 -23.71
CA ALA A 61 10.07 7.02 -22.72
C ALA A 61 9.29 5.77 -22.29
N THR A 62 9.22 5.54 -20.98
CA THR A 62 8.34 4.49 -20.46
C THR A 62 6.90 4.94 -20.69
N PRO A 63 6.04 4.12 -21.33
CA PRO A 63 4.66 4.52 -21.56
C PRO A 63 3.97 4.76 -20.22
N ASN A 64 3.49 5.99 -20.02
CA ASN A 64 2.69 6.33 -18.86
C ASN A 64 1.35 5.60 -18.96
N ASN A 65 1.07 4.72 -18.00
CA ASN A 65 -0.25 4.10 -17.87
C ASN A 65 -0.95 4.67 -16.63
N PRO A 66 -1.88 5.63 -16.81
CA PRO A 66 -2.61 6.29 -15.71
C PRO A 66 -3.41 5.33 -14.84
N ASN A 67 -3.67 4.11 -15.30
CA ASN A 67 -4.44 3.11 -14.55
C ASN A 67 -3.54 2.14 -13.77
N LYS A 68 -2.22 2.15 -13.97
CA LYS A 68 -1.27 1.24 -13.29
C LYS A 68 -1.20 1.49 -11.78
N GLY A 69 -1.41 2.73 -11.34
CA GLY A 69 -1.41 3.13 -9.93
C GLY A 69 -2.79 3.13 -9.27
N LYS A 70 -3.87 2.84 -10.01
CA LYS A 70 -5.22 2.84 -9.42
C LYS A 70 -5.41 1.58 -8.59
N PRO A 71 -5.85 1.69 -7.32
CA PRO A 71 -6.28 0.54 -6.54
C PRO A 71 -7.34 -0.24 -7.32
N SER A 72 -7.29 -1.57 -7.22
CA SER A 72 -8.35 -2.39 -7.82
C SER A 72 -9.70 -2.02 -7.20
N GLU A 73 -10.79 -2.19 -7.94
CA GLU A 73 -12.15 -1.89 -7.46
C GLU A 73 -12.42 -2.59 -6.11
N LYS A 74 -11.98 -3.85 -5.97
CA LYS A 74 -12.05 -4.60 -4.70
C LYS A 74 -11.29 -3.93 -3.55
N THR A 75 -10.16 -3.29 -3.82
CA THR A 75 -9.39 -2.56 -2.80
C THR A 75 -10.10 -1.27 -2.40
N THR A 76 -10.63 -0.54 -3.37
CA THR A 76 -11.44 0.67 -3.11
C THR A 76 -12.66 0.35 -2.27
N MET A 77 -13.38 -0.74 -2.58
CA MET A 77 -14.55 -1.18 -1.80
C MET A 77 -14.18 -1.58 -0.37
N ARG A 78 -13.03 -2.23 -0.16
CA ARG A 78 -12.55 -2.56 1.19
C ARG A 78 -12.13 -1.32 1.99
N ILE A 79 -11.52 -0.33 1.34
CA ILE A 79 -11.16 0.94 2.00
C ILE A 79 -12.44 1.69 2.40
N ALA A 80 -13.46 1.71 1.53
CA ALA A 80 -14.74 2.33 1.82
C ALA A 80 -15.49 1.64 2.98
N ASP A 81 -15.65 0.32 2.95
CA ASP A 81 -16.30 -0.44 4.04
C ASP A 81 -15.57 -0.26 5.38
N LYS A 82 -14.23 -0.23 5.35
CA LYS A 82 -13.44 -0.02 6.57
C LYS A 82 -13.54 1.41 7.08
N ALA A 83 -13.60 2.41 6.19
CA ALA A 83 -13.81 3.80 6.57
C ALA A 83 -15.20 4.02 7.16
N GLU A 84 -16.25 3.41 6.59
CA GLU A 84 -17.63 3.51 7.08
C GLU A 84 -17.77 2.85 8.46
N LYS A 85 -17.18 1.66 8.66
CA LYS A 85 -17.16 1.00 9.98
C LYS A 85 -16.41 1.79 11.04
N VAL A 86 -15.29 2.42 10.69
CA VAL A 86 -14.53 3.27 11.62
C VAL A 86 -15.31 4.54 11.94
N ALA A 87 -15.99 5.15 10.96
CA ALA A 87 -16.82 6.32 11.18
C ALA A 87 -18.05 6.01 12.05
N ALA A 88 -18.73 4.89 11.79
CA ALA A 88 -19.88 4.44 12.59
C ALA A 88 -19.47 4.10 14.04
N LYS A 89 -18.32 3.45 14.23
CA LYS A 89 -17.79 3.18 15.57
C LYS A 89 -17.42 4.47 16.30
N ALA A 90 -16.78 5.43 15.62
CA ALA A 90 -16.42 6.72 16.20
C ALA A 90 -17.64 7.60 16.55
N GLU A 91 -18.74 7.53 15.79
CA GLU A 91 -19.99 8.19 16.18
C GLU A 91 -20.67 7.51 17.35
N ALA A 92 -20.70 6.17 17.39
CA ALA A 92 -21.26 5.43 18.51
C ALA A 92 -20.50 5.70 19.83
N ASP A 93 -19.17 5.72 19.79
CA ASP A 93 -18.32 6.08 20.93
C ASP A 93 -18.52 7.55 21.38
N LYS A 94 -18.77 8.48 20.45
CA LYS A 94 -19.08 9.88 20.79
C LYS A 94 -20.47 10.05 21.40
N ALA A 95 -21.49 9.36 20.87
CA ALA A 95 -22.84 9.41 21.41
C ALA A 95 -22.88 8.84 22.83
N ALA A 96 -22.22 7.71 23.08
CA ALA A 96 -22.12 7.12 24.41
C ALA A 96 -21.37 8.02 25.41
N ALA A 97 -20.35 8.76 24.95
CA ALA A 97 -19.63 9.72 25.80
C ALA A 97 -20.41 11.01 26.08
N GLU A 98 -21.32 11.42 25.20
CA GLU A 98 -22.19 12.58 25.45
C GLU A 98 -23.34 12.23 26.40
N GLU A 99 -23.96 11.06 26.23
CA GLU A 99 -25.05 10.58 27.08
C GLU A 99 -24.58 10.34 28.53
N ALA A 100 -23.33 9.89 28.71
CA ALA A 100 -22.70 9.77 30.04
C ALA A 100 -22.44 11.14 30.71
N LYS A 101 -22.09 12.18 29.93
CA LYS A 101 -21.90 13.54 30.45
C LYS A 101 -23.21 14.24 30.77
N GLU A 102 -24.28 13.94 30.04
CA GLU A 102 -25.62 14.47 30.30
C GLU A 102 -26.24 13.82 31.56
N ALA A 103 -26.02 12.52 31.76
CA ALA A 103 -26.40 11.82 32.99
C ALA A 103 -25.65 12.32 34.24
N GLU A 104 -24.34 12.61 34.13
CA GLU A 104 -23.56 13.17 35.25
C GLU A 104 -24.00 14.60 35.61
N LYS A 105 -24.39 15.40 34.60
CA LYS A 105 -24.91 16.76 34.80
C LYS A 105 -26.31 16.77 35.41
N ALA A 106 -27.16 15.80 35.08
CA ALA A 106 -28.47 15.62 35.70
C ALA A 106 -28.36 15.14 37.17
N ALA A 107 -27.42 14.25 37.48
CA ALA A 107 -27.16 13.81 38.84
C ALA A 107 -26.62 14.93 39.74
N LYS A 108 -25.79 15.84 39.19
CA LYS A 108 -25.28 17.00 39.92
C LYS A 108 -26.32 18.12 40.13
N ALA A 109 -27.35 18.19 39.28
CA ALA A 109 -28.47 19.11 39.46
C ALA A 109 -29.45 18.62 40.54
N ALA A 110 -29.72 17.31 40.62
CA ALA A 110 -30.58 16.72 41.65
C ALA A 110 -29.96 16.78 43.06
N ALA A 111 -28.63 16.71 43.19
CA ALA A 111 -27.94 16.82 44.47
C ALA A 111 -27.92 18.25 45.07
N ALA A 112 -28.16 19.29 44.25
CA ALA A 112 -28.22 20.68 44.72
C ALA A 112 -29.61 21.06 45.29
N GLU A 113 -30.67 20.34 44.90
CA GLU A 113 -32.05 20.58 45.41
C GLU A 113 -32.33 19.83 46.73
N ALA A 114 -31.55 18.79 47.06
CA ALA A 114 -31.76 17.98 48.28
C ALA A 114 -31.05 18.52 49.56
N ALA A 115 -30.32 19.63 49.50
CA ALA A 115 -29.59 20.19 50.66
C ALA A 115 -30.38 21.24 51.48
N ALA A 116 -31.69 21.42 51.23
CA ALA A 116 -32.53 22.39 51.93
C ALA A 116 -33.82 21.78 52.55
N ALA A 117 -33.70 20.67 53.28
CA ALA A 117 -34.63 20.28 54.37
C ALA A 117 -34.09 19.03 55.12
N PRO A 118 -33.44 19.19 56.29
CA PRO A 118 -32.91 18.07 57.08
C PRO A 118 -33.96 17.45 58.03
N ALA A 119 -33.71 16.21 58.45
CA ALA A 119 -34.41 15.29 59.39
C ALA A 119 -35.22 14.20 58.65
N GLU A 120 -34.96 12.90 58.76
CA GLU A 120 -34.50 12.09 59.90
C GLU A 120 -34.02 10.69 59.42
N GLU A 121 -32.87 10.23 59.94
CA GLU A 121 -32.43 8.82 60.19
C GLU A 121 -32.28 7.85 58.97
N ALA A 122 -31.05 7.62 58.42
CA ALA A 122 -29.99 6.69 58.86
C ALA A 122 -30.41 5.19 58.90
N PRO A 123 -29.51 4.20 58.64
CA PRO A 123 -28.26 4.16 57.85
C PRO A 123 -28.10 2.81 57.08
N ALA A 124 -26.87 2.57 56.58
CA ALA A 124 -26.23 1.28 56.24
C ALA A 124 -26.27 0.86 54.76
N GLU A 125 -25.19 1.08 54.00
CA GLU A 125 -23.99 0.20 53.85
C GLU A 125 -24.19 -0.70 52.61
N ALA A 126 -23.73 -0.30 51.41
CA ALA A 126 -22.41 -0.58 50.82
C ALA A 126 -22.04 -2.08 50.79
N PRO A 127 -21.22 -2.58 49.85
CA PRO A 127 -20.77 -2.11 48.52
C PRO A 127 -20.92 -3.27 47.47
N ALA A 128 -20.66 -3.11 46.16
CA ALA A 128 -19.38 -3.35 45.47
C ALA A 128 -19.74 -3.69 43.99
N GLU A 129 -19.20 -3.02 42.96
CA GLU A 129 -17.97 -3.39 42.20
C GLU A 129 -18.20 -4.63 41.27
N GLU A 130 -17.80 -4.79 40.01
CA GLU A 130 -17.02 -4.05 39.00
C GLU A 130 -17.20 -4.73 37.61
N ALA A 131 -16.93 -3.98 36.53
CA ALA A 131 -16.24 -4.32 35.26
C ALA A 131 -16.24 -5.77 34.70
N LYS A 132 -16.64 -6.05 33.45
CA LYS A 132 -16.11 -5.67 32.10
C LYS A 132 -14.63 -6.04 31.84
N ALA A 133 -14.43 -7.00 30.93
CA ALA A 133 -13.27 -7.22 30.03
C ALA A 133 -13.69 -8.36 29.04
N GLU A 134 -13.81 -8.29 27.71
CA GLU A 134 -13.07 -7.62 26.61
C GLU A 134 -11.55 -7.85 26.73
N GLU A 135 -10.75 -8.32 25.77
CA GLU A 135 -10.80 -8.88 24.41
C GLU A 135 -9.32 -9.29 24.12
N ALA A 136 -9.10 -9.98 23.00
CA ALA A 136 -7.92 -9.82 22.13
C ALA A 136 -6.61 -10.61 22.40
N ALA A 137 -6.45 -11.66 21.56
CA ALA A 137 -5.35 -11.82 20.57
C ALA A 137 -3.90 -12.03 21.08
N PRO A 138 -2.89 -12.33 20.23
CA PRO A 138 -2.89 -12.73 18.82
C PRO A 138 -1.97 -13.94 18.47
N GLU A 139 -2.13 -14.44 17.24
CA GLU A 139 -1.12 -15.18 16.46
C GLU A 139 0.09 -14.30 16.09
N ALA A 140 1.25 -14.90 15.80
CA ALA A 140 1.90 -14.98 14.47
C ALA A 140 3.41 -15.38 14.62
N PRO A 141 4.17 -15.67 13.54
CA PRO A 141 4.78 -16.98 13.30
C PRO A 141 6.32 -16.89 13.17
N ALA A 142 6.99 -18.03 13.00
CA ALA A 142 8.42 -18.09 12.67
C ALA A 142 8.68 -19.02 11.47
N GLU A 143 9.34 -18.47 10.46
CA GLU A 143 9.91 -19.11 9.28
C GLU A 143 11.41 -18.78 9.30
N GLU A 144 12.32 -19.77 9.27
CA GLU A 144 13.62 -19.66 8.59
C GLU A 144 14.33 -21.02 8.42
N GLU A 145 15.15 -21.07 7.37
CA GLU A 145 15.87 -22.13 6.67
C GLU A 145 16.80 -23.07 7.47
N LYS A 146 17.16 -24.23 6.87
CA LYS A 146 18.55 -24.45 6.42
C LYS A 146 18.75 -25.68 5.52
N LYS A 147 19.39 -25.39 4.39
CA LYS A 147 20.05 -26.29 3.45
C LYS A 147 21.54 -26.32 3.80
N ALA A 148 22.08 -27.54 3.90
CA ALA A 148 23.45 -28.00 3.68
C ALA A 148 24.63 -27.05 3.98
N ASP A 149 25.40 -27.42 5.01
CA ASP A 149 26.85 -27.68 4.88
C ASP A 149 27.12 -29.07 5.44
#